data_AF-A0A9E2QSF4-F1
#
_entry.id   AF-A0A9E2QSF4-F1
#
_cell.length_a   1.000
_cell.length_b   1.000
_cell.length_c   1.000
_cell.angle_alpha   90.00
_cell.angle_beta   90.00
_cell.angle_gamma   90.00
#
_symmetry.space_group_name_H-M   'P 1'
#
loop_
_entity.id
_entity.type
_entity.pdbx_description
1 polymer ?
#
loop_
_entity_poly.entity_id
_entity_poly.type
_entity_poly.pdbx_seq_one_letter_code
_entity_poly.pdbx_strand_id
1 'polypeptide(L)'
;MTDFEALRADSFPVDAELLDAGSTGPELAHLAEVYLRSPRALVWRHPSSEWRLLVLLPPTASRLSLMANPIFAQLVRAWGLNARFVGVDRDGLVHDFRSLLSDATLKRLVDALGADLGSGGLNADRLLDTLFASLAEEMLTVLAQRRDDWRRHLDTEHRLEPQAPASLFDREARSPDFLAGLRAALRDGIIDIAFYGRVLRATDLREQAVEQRVAAMIEATLEPGVLARLADTGAGRHLGCYNWLMLDPRHAAARAHVLGRLPGLAAFLAHSLVPLDAAPEGGLTAGGFDLRSLATRTAGAHALHWAGVLRRAIDAGQDRAVIEALAQRFGVPENLLRRLWRELPAGFGQPPAWQVGPALRQLALAGDRGWPSSAEQWQALLARAVPLEAV
;
A
#
# COMPACT_ATOMS: atom_id res chain seq x y z
N MET A 1 -18.02 -15.97 -15.40
CA MET A 1 -18.52 -14.60 -15.62
C MET A 1 -17.75 -13.71 -14.68
N THR A 2 -16.98 -12.76 -15.20
CA THR A 2 -16.28 -11.77 -14.39
C THR A 2 -17.31 -10.83 -13.78
N ASP A 3 -17.28 -10.64 -12.47
CA ASP A 3 -18.13 -9.65 -11.80
C ASP A 3 -17.32 -8.37 -11.58
N PHE A 4 -17.81 -7.26 -12.13
CA PHE A 4 -17.14 -5.97 -12.09
C PHE A 4 -17.95 -4.97 -11.27
N GLU A 5 -17.26 -4.26 -10.38
CA GLU A 5 -17.84 -3.21 -9.56
C GLU A 5 -16.94 -1.96 -9.59
N ALA A 6 -17.51 -0.82 -9.97
CA ALA A 6 -16.87 0.48 -9.81
C ALA A 6 -17.38 1.14 -8.54
N LEU A 7 -16.55 1.16 -7.50
CA LEU A 7 -16.88 1.77 -6.22
C LEU A 7 -16.82 3.30 -6.37
N ARG A 8 -17.95 3.95 -6.15
CA ARG A 8 -18.08 5.41 -6.10
C ARG A 8 -18.39 5.83 -4.67
N ALA A 9 -18.23 7.12 -4.40
CA ALA A 9 -18.57 7.68 -3.11
C ALA A 9 -20.10 7.65 -2.90
N ASP A 10 -20.52 7.39 -1.66
CA ASP A 10 -21.94 7.45 -1.28
C ASP A 10 -22.43 8.91 -1.30
N SER A 11 -23.71 9.09 -1.65
CA SER A 11 -24.36 10.41 -1.68
C SER A 11 -24.74 10.89 -0.27
N PHE A 12 -24.56 12.18 -0.02
CA PHE A 12 -24.94 12.87 1.21
C PHE A 12 -25.88 14.06 0.91
N PRO A 13 -26.71 14.50 1.87
CA PRO A 13 -27.61 15.64 1.66
C PRO A 13 -26.91 16.93 1.21
N VAL A 14 -25.69 17.16 1.69
CA VAL A 14 -24.88 18.34 1.33
C VAL A 14 -24.49 18.36 -0.16
N ASP A 15 -24.57 17.23 -0.87
CA ASP A 15 -24.15 17.15 -2.27
C ASP A 15 -25.08 17.97 -3.18
N ALA A 16 -26.37 18.07 -2.87
CA ALA A 16 -27.30 18.90 -3.65
C ALA A 16 -26.95 20.39 -3.55
N GLU A 17 -26.61 20.86 -2.34
CA GLU A 17 -26.12 22.24 -2.12
C GLU A 17 -24.75 22.43 -2.78
N LEU A 18 -23.87 21.42 -2.71
CA LEU A 18 -22.52 21.48 -3.25
C LEU A 18 -22.50 21.57 -4.78
N LEU A 19 -23.41 20.86 -5.45
CA LEU A 19 -23.57 20.86 -6.90
C LEU A 19 -24.35 22.07 -7.45
N ASP A 20 -24.99 22.85 -6.57
CA ASP A 20 -25.68 24.07 -6.98
C ASP A 20 -24.70 25.21 -7.23
N ALA A 21 -24.38 25.45 -8.50
CA ALA A 21 -23.51 26.53 -8.94
C ALA A 21 -24.01 27.93 -8.51
N GLY A 22 -25.31 28.10 -8.23
CA GLY A 22 -25.84 29.35 -7.69
C GLY A 22 -25.44 29.58 -6.22
N SER A 23 -25.20 28.51 -5.47
CA SER A 23 -24.84 28.54 -4.05
C SER A 23 -23.34 28.46 -3.81
N THR A 24 -22.60 27.67 -4.60
CA THR A 24 -21.16 27.40 -4.39
C THR A 24 -20.25 28.00 -5.45
N GLY A 25 -20.82 28.63 -6.48
CA GLY A 25 -20.09 29.11 -7.65
C GLY A 25 -19.79 27.99 -8.68
N PRO A 26 -19.63 28.35 -9.96
CA PRO A 26 -19.53 27.37 -11.05
C PRO A 26 -18.28 26.49 -10.97
N GLU A 27 -17.17 27.04 -10.48
CA GLU A 27 -15.90 26.31 -10.37
C GLU A 27 -15.96 25.22 -9.29
N LEU A 28 -16.46 25.56 -8.08
CA LEU A 28 -16.59 24.59 -7.00
C LEU A 28 -17.65 23.54 -7.29
N ALA A 29 -18.80 23.93 -7.88
CA ALA A 29 -19.82 22.98 -8.31
C ALA A 29 -19.28 21.97 -9.34
N HIS A 30 -18.47 22.43 -10.31
CA HIS A 30 -17.82 21.55 -11.27
C HIS A 30 -16.82 20.59 -10.60
N LEU A 31 -15.95 21.10 -9.72
CA LEU A 31 -15.00 20.26 -8.97
C LEU A 31 -15.70 19.22 -8.09
N ALA A 32 -16.82 19.60 -7.48
CA ALA A 32 -17.66 18.70 -6.69
C ALA A 32 -18.31 17.61 -7.55
N GLU A 33 -18.81 17.95 -8.74
CA GLU A 33 -19.37 16.98 -9.68
C GLU A 33 -18.32 15.94 -10.08
N VAL A 34 -17.13 16.40 -10.48
CA VAL A 34 -16.01 15.51 -10.82
C VAL A 34 -15.66 14.63 -9.62
N TYR A 35 -15.52 15.22 -8.43
CA TYR A 35 -15.21 14.48 -7.21
C TYR A 35 -16.25 13.38 -6.91
N LEU A 36 -17.53 13.71 -6.95
CA LEU A 36 -18.65 12.80 -6.66
C LEU A 36 -18.78 11.68 -7.68
N ARG A 37 -18.59 12.00 -8.96
CA ARG A 37 -18.74 11.01 -10.04
C ARG A 37 -17.51 10.12 -10.18
N SER A 38 -16.32 10.56 -9.78
CA SER A 38 -15.10 9.76 -9.96
C SER A 38 -15.15 8.41 -9.22
N PRO A 39 -14.82 7.27 -9.85
CA PRO A 39 -14.66 6.02 -9.12
C PRO A 39 -13.46 6.11 -8.17
N ARG A 40 -13.59 5.49 -7.00
CA ARG A 40 -12.55 5.37 -5.96
C ARG A 40 -11.85 4.02 -5.98
N ALA A 41 -12.51 3.00 -6.52
CA ALA A 41 -11.89 1.72 -6.83
C ALA A 41 -12.60 1.10 -8.03
N LEU A 42 -11.84 0.35 -8.81
CA LEU A 42 -12.34 -0.55 -9.83
C LEU A 42 -12.01 -1.97 -9.37
N VAL A 43 -13.02 -2.81 -9.25
CA VAL A 43 -12.92 -4.15 -8.66
C VAL A 43 -13.39 -5.18 -9.67
N TRP A 44 -12.57 -6.20 -9.90
CA TRP A 44 -12.94 -7.37 -10.69
C TRP A 44 -12.82 -8.62 -9.84
N ARG A 45 -13.93 -9.33 -9.67
CA ARG A 45 -13.99 -10.62 -8.99
C ARG A 45 -13.95 -11.74 -10.02
N HIS A 46 -13.11 -12.73 -9.74
CA HIS A 46 -12.84 -13.87 -10.62
C HIS A 46 -12.58 -13.48 -12.10
N PRO A 47 -11.68 -12.52 -12.37
CA PRO A 47 -11.46 -12.06 -13.74
C PRO A 47 -10.80 -13.10 -14.64
N SER A 48 -10.18 -14.15 -14.07
CA SER A 48 -9.68 -15.32 -14.80
C SER A 48 -9.53 -16.53 -13.86
N SER A 49 -9.09 -17.68 -14.39
CA SER A 49 -8.77 -18.86 -13.58
C SER A 49 -7.59 -18.67 -12.61
N GLU A 50 -6.71 -17.70 -12.89
CA GLU A 50 -5.52 -17.43 -12.06
C GLU A 50 -5.76 -16.36 -11.00
N TRP A 51 -6.87 -15.61 -11.11
CA TRP A 51 -7.14 -14.44 -10.27
C TRP A 51 -8.47 -14.58 -9.54
N ARG A 52 -8.42 -14.49 -8.20
CA ARG A 52 -9.63 -14.37 -7.37
C ARG A 52 -10.14 -12.94 -7.38
N LEU A 53 -9.23 -11.96 -7.34
CA LEU A 53 -9.56 -10.54 -7.23
C LEU A 53 -8.51 -9.67 -7.91
N LEU A 54 -8.96 -8.61 -8.58
CA LEU A 54 -8.13 -7.48 -8.97
C LEU A 54 -8.78 -6.19 -8.46
N VAL A 55 -8.00 -5.33 -7.83
CA VAL A 55 -8.43 -4.04 -7.29
C VAL A 55 -7.49 -2.96 -7.78
N LEU A 56 -8.01 -2.05 -8.61
CA LEU A 56 -7.31 -0.83 -8.99
C LEU A 56 -7.89 0.33 -8.18
N LEU A 57 -7.07 0.94 -7.35
CA LEU A 57 -7.36 2.22 -6.73
C LEU A 57 -6.80 3.32 -7.66
N PRO A 58 -7.66 4.01 -8.43
CA PRO A 58 -7.23 5.17 -9.16
C PRO A 58 -6.67 6.21 -8.19
N PRO A 59 -5.76 7.08 -8.66
CA PRO A 59 -5.37 8.23 -7.87
C PRO A 59 -6.64 9.02 -7.51
N THR A 60 -6.74 9.38 -6.24
CA THR A 60 -7.94 9.92 -5.61
C THR A 60 -8.32 11.29 -6.18
N ALA A 61 -9.18 11.25 -7.21
CA ALA A 61 -10.06 12.25 -7.81
C ALA A 61 -9.50 13.61 -8.25
N SER A 62 -8.34 14.06 -7.78
CA SER A 62 -7.81 15.40 -8.07
C SER A 62 -7.29 15.63 -9.49
N ARG A 63 -7.46 14.68 -10.40
CA ARG A 63 -6.87 14.79 -11.74
C ARG A 63 -7.80 14.40 -12.87
N LEU A 64 -9.04 14.05 -12.56
CA LEU A 64 -10.09 13.83 -13.57
C LEU A 64 -10.59 15.15 -14.17
N SER A 65 -10.54 16.26 -13.43
CA SER A 65 -10.71 17.62 -13.94
C SER A 65 -9.64 18.01 -14.98
N LEU A 66 -8.44 17.42 -14.86
CA LEU A 66 -7.32 17.62 -15.80
C LEU A 66 -7.40 16.72 -17.03
N MET A 67 -8.29 15.72 -17.05
CA MET A 67 -8.51 14.83 -18.20
C MET A 67 -9.29 15.48 -19.34
N ALA A 68 -9.91 16.63 -19.09
CA ALA A 68 -10.50 17.47 -20.12
C ALA A 68 -9.49 18.43 -20.79
N ASN A 69 -8.22 18.45 -20.37
CA ASN A 69 -7.23 19.42 -20.82
C ASN A 69 -6.07 18.76 -21.60
N PRO A 70 -5.81 19.14 -22.86
CA PRO A 70 -4.89 18.44 -23.76
C PRO A 70 -3.38 18.52 -23.43
N ILE A 71 -2.97 19.24 -22.38
CA ILE A 71 -1.53 19.52 -22.10
C ILE A 71 -0.83 18.41 -21.25
N PHE A 72 -1.54 17.36 -20.84
CA PHE A 72 -1.14 16.57 -19.66
C PHE A 72 -0.26 15.32 -19.86
N ALA A 73 0.92 15.49 -20.47
CA ALA A 73 2.00 14.49 -20.39
C ALA A 73 2.69 14.42 -19.01
N GLN A 74 2.68 15.50 -18.22
CA GLN A 74 3.34 15.55 -16.90
C GLN A 74 2.57 14.86 -15.76
N LEU A 75 1.25 14.67 -15.90
CA LEU A 75 0.43 14.04 -14.85
C LEU A 75 0.67 12.55 -14.73
N VAL A 76 1.04 11.90 -15.82
CA VAL A 76 1.19 10.44 -15.88
C VAL A 76 2.24 9.95 -14.87
N ARG A 77 3.36 10.67 -14.74
CA ARG A 77 4.39 10.40 -13.70
C ARG A 77 3.84 10.52 -12.29
N ALA A 78 3.00 11.51 -12.04
CA ALA A 78 2.45 11.72 -10.72
C ALA A 78 1.22 10.83 -10.44
N TRP A 79 0.58 10.25 -11.45
CA TRP A 79 -0.45 9.21 -11.33
C TRP A 79 0.19 7.88 -10.89
N GLY A 80 1.33 7.51 -11.47
CA GLY A 80 2.07 6.29 -11.11
C GLY A 80 2.50 6.24 -9.64
N LEU A 81 2.72 7.39 -9.01
CA LEU A 81 3.09 7.46 -7.58
C LEU A 81 1.92 7.10 -6.63
N ASN A 82 0.67 7.39 -7.02
CA ASN A 82 -0.47 7.34 -6.11
C ASN A 82 -1.53 6.29 -6.48
N ALA A 83 -1.53 5.77 -7.71
CA ALA A 83 -2.32 4.60 -8.04
C ALA A 83 -1.87 3.41 -7.17
N ARG A 84 -2.81 2.53 -6.81
CA ARG A 84 -2.50 1.23 -6.20
C ARG A 84 -3.18 0.15 -7.02
N PHE A 85 -2.46 -0.92 -7.30
CA PHE A 85 -3.03 -2.03 -8.05
C PHE A 85 -2.68 -3.34 -7.37
N VAL A 86 -3.68 -3.92 -6.73
CA VAL A 86 -3.56 -5.13 -5.92
C VAL A 86 -4.28 -6.27 -6.63
N GLY A 87 -3.64 -7.44 -6.69
CA GLY A 87 -4.28 -8.68 -7.14
C GLY A 87 -4.16 -9.79 -6.11
N VAL A 88 -5.19 -10.62 -6.00
CA VAL A 88 -5.17 -11.84 -5.20
C VAL A 88 -5.28 -13.02 -6.15
N ASP A 89 -4.24 -13.84 -6.20
CA ASP A 89 -4.18 -14.98 -7.10
C ASP A 89 -5.06 -16.15 -6.60
N ARG A 90 -5.15 -17.20 -7.42
CA ARG A 90 -5.90 -18.41 -7.12
C ARG A 90 -5.42 -19.15 -5.87
N ASP A 91 -4.17 -18.96 -5.47
CA ASP A 91 -3.55 -19.58 -4.30
C ASP A 91 -3.68 -18.68 -3.05
N GLY A 92 -4.28 -17.50 -3.21
CA GLY A 92 -4.55 -16.56 -2.14
C GLY A 92 -3.36 -15.66 -1.79
N LEU A 93 -2.32 -15.59 -2.63
CA LEU A 93 -1.22 -14.65 -2.45
C LEU A 93 -1.59 -13.27 -3.00
N VAL A 94 -1.12 -12.23 -2.32
CA VAL A 94 -1.37 -10.84 -2.65
C VAL A 94 -0.22 -10.26 -3.44
N HIS A 95 -0.53 -9.57 -4.53
CA HIS A 95 0.45 -8.95 -5.41
C HIS A 95 0.22 -7.44 -5.50
N ASP A 96 1.29 -6.66 -5.51
CA ASP A 96 1.30 -5.25 -5.87
C ASP A 96 1.91 -5.07 -7.27
N PHE A 97 1.06 -4.66 -8.21
CA PHE A 97 1.39 -4.46 -9.62
C PHE A 97 1.68 -3.00 -9.97
N ARG A 98 1.80 -2.11 -8.99
CA ARG A 98 2.03 -0.68 -9.25
C ARG A 98 3.24 -0.42 -10.13
N SER A 99 4.31 -1.21 -9.98
CA SER A 99 5.53 -1.10 -10.80
C SER A 99 5.34 -1.51 -12.27
N LEU A 100 4.23 -2.17 -12.60
CA LEU A 100 3.86 -2.59 -13.96
C LEU A 100 2.92 -1.58 -14.64
N LEU A 101 2.47 -0.54 -13.92
CA LEU A 101 1.63 0.51 -14.49
C LEU A 101 2.50 1.57 -15.17
N SER A 102 2.84 1.35 -16.43
CA SER A 102 3.59 2.34 -17.20
C SER A 102 2.80 3.62 -17.49
N ASP A 103 3.53 4.66 -17.89
CA ASP A 103 2.94 5.91 -18.30
C ASP A 103 1.89 5.74 -19.43
N ALA A 104 2.19 4.85 -20.39
CA ALA A 104 1.26 4.55 -21.48
C ALA A 104 0.00 3.83 -20.99
N THR A 105 0.14 2.88 -20.07
CA THR A 105 -0.96 2.14 -19.45
C THR A 105 -1.87 3.09 -18.67
N LEU A 106 -1.27 3.93 -17.82
CA LEU A 106 -2.00 4.94 -17.06
C LEU A 106 -2.78 5.87 -17.97
N LYS A 107 -2.16 6.35 -19.07
CA LYS A 107 -2.85 7.20 -20.05
C LYS A 107 -4.06 6.51 -20.71
N ARG A 108 -3.95 5.22 -21.08
CA ARG A 108 -5.11 4.49 -21.65
C ARG A 108 -6.24 4.33 -20.63
N LEU A 109 -5.90 4.09 -19.36
CA LEU A 109 -6.88 4.00 -18.28
C LEU A 109 -7.59 5.32 -18.01
N VAL A 110 -6.81 6.40 -18.00
CA VAL A 110 -7.30 7.78 -17.98
C VAL A 110 -8.30 7.97 -19.11
N ASP A 111 -7.90 7.79 -20.37
CA ASP A 111 -8.78 8.06 -21.52
C ASP A 111 -10.10 7.26 -21.45
N ALA A 112 -10.05 6.00 -20.99
CA ALA A 112 -11.23 5.15 -20.81
C ALA A 112 -12.14 5.62 -19.66
N LEU A 113 -11.58 6.08 -18.53
CA LEU A 113 -12.33 6.68 -17.42
C LEU A 113 -12.92 8.05 -17.79
N GLY A 114 -12.23 8.83 -18.63
CA GLY A 114 -12.68 10.13 -19.11
C GLY A 114 -13.89 10.02 -20.03
N ALA A 115 -13.89 9.02 -20.91
CA ALA A 115 -15.04 8.72 -21.78
C ALA A 115 -16.30 8.35 -20.96
N ASP A 116 -16.16 7.71 -19.80
CA ASP A 116 -17.26 7.36 -18.89
C ASP A 116 -17.94 8.59 -18.28
N LEU A 117 -17.15 9.55 -17.79
CA LEU A 117 -17.68 10.80 -17.21
C LEU A 117 -18.60 11.55 -18.19
N GLY A 118 -18.34 11.45 -19.49
CA GLY A 118 -19.12 12.10 -20.55
C GLY A 118 -20.30 11.29 -21.12
N SER A 119 -20.34 9.96 -20.95
CA SER A 119 -21.28 9.09 -21.70
C SER A 119 -22.30 8.31 -20.85
N GLY A 120 -22.21 8.35 -19.52
CA GLY A 120 -23.27 7.86 -18.63
C GLY A 120 -23.21 6.36 -18.28
N GLY A 121 -22.07 5.69 -18.48
CA GLY A 121 -21.86 4.32 -18.00
C GLY A 121 -20.51 3.71 -18.37
N LEU A 122 -19.87 3.04 -17.39
CA LEU A 122 -18.58 2.37 -17.58
C LEU A 122 -18.77 1.13 -18.43
N ASN A 123 -18.10 1.07 -19.58
CA ASN A 123 -17.96 -0.20 -20.31
C ASN A 123 -16.89 -1.06 -19.61
N ALA A 124 -17.37 -1.85 -18.65
CA ALA A 124 -16.56 -2.74 -17.80
C ALA A 124 -15.67 -3.68 -18.62
N ASP A 125 -16.22 -4.30 -19.66
CA ASP A 125 -15.50 -5.23 -20.52
C ASP A 125 -14.41 -4.51 -21.31
N ARG A 126 -14.69 -3.32 -21.87
CA ARG A 126 -13.67 -2.53 -22.57
C ARG A 126 -12.57 -2.01 -21.64
N LEU A 127 -12.91 -1.64 -20.40
CA LEU A 127 -11.92 -1.23 -19.39
C LEU A 127 -11.08 -2.41 -18.94
N LEU A 128 -11.70 -3.56 -18.72
CA LEU A 128 -11.03 -4.80 -18.39
C LEU A 128 -10.16 -5.28 -19.56
N ASP A 129 -10.62 -5.15 -20.80
CA ASP A 129 -9.85 -5.44 -22.00
C ASP A 129 -8.71 -4.43 -22.19
N THR A 130 -8.90 -3.16 -21.84
CA THR A 130 -7.83 -2.14 -21.90
C THR A 130 -6.80 -2.36 -20.80
N LEU A 131 -7.25 -2.73 -19.60
CA LEU A 131 -6.39 -3.18 -18.52
C LEU A 131 -5.66 -4.43 -18.95
N PHE A 132 -6.35 -5.50 -19.29
CA PHE A 132 -5.72 -6.74 -19.75
C PHE A 132 -4.89 -6.53 -21.00
N ALA A 133 -5.20 -5.63 -21.92
CA ALA A 133 -4.38 -5.29 -23.08
C ALA A 133 -3.12 -4.51 -22.69
N SER A 134 -3.19 -3.63 -21.70
CA SER A 134 -2.03 -2.86 -21.22
C SER A 134 -1.15 -3.70 -20.29
N LEU A 135 -1.79 -4.45 -19.40
CA LEU A 135 -1.23 -5.56 -18.65
C LEU A 135 -0.82 -6.71 -19.60
N ALA A 136 -1.24 -6.77 -20.85
CA ALA A 136 -0.78 -7.76 -21.82
C ALA A 136 0.45 -7.28 -22.58
N GLU A 137 0.41 -6.06 -23.07
CA GLU A 137 1.53 -5.46 -23.77
C GLU A 137 2.76 -5.40 -22.84
N GLU A 138 2.55 -5.09 -21.56
CA GLU A 138 3.62 -5.05 -20.55
C GLU A 138 3.74 -6.32 -19.70
N MET A 139 2.64 -7.04 -19.45
CA MET A 139 2.66 -8.28 -18.66
C MET A 139 2.29 -9.57 -19.42
N LEU A 140 1.71 -9.66 -20.62
CA LEU A 140 1.55 -10.95 -21.34
C LEU A 140 2.91 -11.52 -21.77
N THR A 141 3.90 -10.68 -22.04
CA THR A 141 5.27 -11.19 -22.27
C THR A 141 5.88 -11.76 -20.99
N VAL A 142 5.40 -11.37 -19.80
CA VAL A 142 5.95 -11.79 -18.49
C VAL A 142 5.08 -12.88 -17.84
N LEU A 143 3.76 -12.73 -17.78
CA LEU A 143 2.79 -13.65 -17.18
C LEU A 143 2.51 -14.88 -18.03
N ALA A 144 2.52 -14.76 -19.37
CA ALA A 144 2.37 -15.93 -20.25
C ALA A 144 3.70 -16.68 -20.45
N GLN A 145 4.86 -16.02 -20.30
CA GLN A 145 6.18 -16.66 -20.47
C GLN A 145 6.85 -17.08 -19.15
N ARG A 146 6.55 -16.44 -18.01
CA ARG A 146 7.28 -16.63 -16.74
C ARG A 146 6.39 -17.06 -15.58
N ARG A 147 5.73 -18.21 -15.70
CA ARG A 147 5.14 -18.90 -14.53
C ARG A 147 6.07 -18.93 -13.29
N ASP A 148 7.37 -18.77 -13.47
CA ASP A 148 8.39 -18.78 -12.42
C ASP A 148 8.72 -17.42 -11.77
N ASP A 149 8.21 -16.28 -12.28
CA ASP A 149 8.64 -14.92 -11.84
C ASP A 149 7.53 -14.07 -11.18
N TRP A 150 6.34 -14.64 -11.00
CA TRP A 150 5.20 -14.01 -10.29
C TRP A 150 5.53 -13.47 -8.91
N ARG A 151 6.38 -14.22 -8.25
CA ARG A 151 6.90 -14.00 -6.90
C ARG A 151 7.60 -12.64 -6.72
N ARG A 152 7.96 -11.97 -7.82
CA ARG A 152 8.55 -10.64 -7.78
C ARG A 152 7.59 -9.52 -7.41
N HIS A 153 6.31 -9.75 -7.64
CA HIS A 153 5.24 -8.77 -7.46
C HIS A 153 4.47 -9.00 -6.18
N LEU A 154 4.89 -9.93 -5.32
CA LEU A 154 4.26 -10.11 -4.02
C LEU A 154 4.28 -8.80 -3.24
N ASP A 155 3.13 -8.45 -2.68
CA ASP A 155 3.00 -7.29 -1.80
C ASP A 155 3.91 -7.50 -0.58
N THR A 156 4.66 -6.47 -0.21
CA THR A 156 5.52 -6.47 0.99
C THR A 156 5.28 -5.27 1.89
N GLU A 157 4.37 -4.36 1.54
CA GLU A 157 4.27 -3.03 2.14
C GLU A 157 2.88 -2.76 2.71
N HIS A 158 1.82 -3.14 1.98
CA HIS A 158 0.52 -2.54 2.22
C HIS A 158 -0.19 -3.12 3.43
N ARG A 159 -0.95 -2.23 4.07
CA ARG A 159 -1.87 -2.53 5.17
C ARG A 159 -3.31 -2.23 4.79
N LEU A 160 -4.23 -3.01 5.30
CA LEU A 160 -5.66 -2.78 5.08
C LEU A 160 -6.29 -1.85 6.13
N GLU A 161 -5.59 -1.53 7.23
CA GLU A 161 -6.06 -0.53 8.18
C GLU A 161 -5.92 0.89 7.62
N PRO A 162 -7.02 1.66 7.48
CA PRO A 162 -6.95 2.94 6.78
C PRO A 162 -6.06 4.00 7.40
N GLN A 163 -5.93 4.00 8.73
CA GLN A 163 -5.18 4.99 9.50
C GLN A 163 -3.78 4.51 9.91
N ALA A 164 -3.38 3.32 9.46
CA ALA A 164 -2.06 2.80 9.75
C ALA A 164 -1.00 3.39 8.80
N PRO A 165 0.26 3.51 9.25
CA PRO A 165 1.39 3.73 8.34
C PRO A 165 1.42 2.66 7.25
N ALA A 166 1.78 3.04 6.01
CA ALA A 166 1.78 2.15 4.84
C ALA A 166 0.40 1.53 4.50
N SER A 167 -0.69 2.17 4.94
CA SER A 167 -2.04 1.86 4.47
C SER A 167 -2.10 1.84 2.95
N LEU A 168 -2.80 0.86 2.39
CA LEU A 168 -3.20 0.83 0.98
C LEU A 168 -3.99 2.10 0.61
N PHE A 169 -4.67 2.67 1.60
CA PHE A 169 -5.57 3.81 1.50
C PHE A 169 -4.87 5.11 1.91
N ASP A 170 -3.95 5.61 1.08
CA ASP A 170 -3.30 6.90 1.35
C ASP A 170 -4.33 8.03 1.39
N ARG A 171 -4.52 8.63 2.58
CA ARG A 171 -5.49 9.71 2.84
C ARG A 171 -4.90 11.10 2.58
N GLU A 172 -3.59 11.26 2.71
CA GLU A 172 -2.93 12.59 2.61
C GLU A 172 -2.90 13.08 1.16
N ALA A 173 -2.85 12.16 0.20
CA ALA A 173 -2.82 12.48 -1.22
C ALA A 173 -4.21 12.73 -1.87
N ARG A 174 -5.31 12.73 -1.09
CA ARG A 174 -6.67 12.67 -1.66
C ARG A 174 -7.24 14.01 -2.07
N SER A 175 -7.78 14.05 -3.29
CA SER A 175 -8.59 15.15 -3.82
C SER A 175 -8.02 16.56 -3.57
N PRO A 176 -6.69 16.82 -3.72
CA PRO A 176 -6.08 18.11 -3.42
C PRO A 176 -6.78 19.31 -4.08
N ASP A 177 -7.24 19.16 -5.33
CA ASP A 177 -7.88 20.25 -6.08
C ASP A 177 -9.27 20.58 -5.56
N PHE A 178 -10.11 19.58 -5.26
CA PHE A 178 -11.42 19.80 -4.65
C PHE A 178 -11.27 20.44 -3.26
N LEU A 179 -10.34 19.94 -2.44
CA LEU A 179 -10.03 20.53 -1.14
C LEU A 179 -9.41 21.93 -1.26
N ALA A 180 -8.63 22.20 -2.30
CA ALA A 180 -8.12 23.54 -2.60
C ALA A 180 -9.25 24.48 -3.02
N GLY A 181 -10.15 24.04 -3.90
CA GLY A 181 -11.34 24.78 -4.31
C GLY A 181 -12.27 25.10 -3.14
N LEU A 182 -12.51 24.14 -2.24
CA LEU A 182 -13.26 24.38 -1.00
C LEU A 182 -12.59 25.44 -0.12
N ARG A 183 -11.26 25.36 0.05
CA ARG A 183 -10.50 26.35 0.83
C ARG A 183 -10.51 27.74 0.18
N ALA A 184 -10.50 27.80 -1.15
CA ALA A 184 -10.60 29.05 -1.90
C ALA A 184 -12.00 29.66 -1.76
N ALA A 185 -13.05 28.89 -2.00
CA ALA A 185 -14.44 29.34 -1.84
C ALA A 185 -14.75 29.84 -0.42
N LEU A 186 -14.20 29.19 0.61
CA LEU A 186 -14.31 29.67 2.00
C LEU A 186 -13.57 31.00 2.20
N ARG A 187 -12.37 31.14 1.64
CA ARG A 187 -11.56 32.36 1.73
C ARG A 187 -12.23 33.54 1.03
N ASP A 188 -12.87 33.28 -0.09
CA ASP A 188 -13.53 34.28 -0.94
C ASP A 188 -14.96 34.59 -0.47
N GLY A 189 -15.43 33.94 0.60
CA GLY A 189 -16.75 34.18 1.19
C GLY A 189 -17.92 33.64 0.36
N ILE A 190 -17.63 32.78 -0.62
CA ILE A 190 -18.65 32.11 -1.46
C ILE A 190 -19.43 31.09 -0.63
N ILE A 191 -18.74 30.38 0.27
CA ILE A 191 -19.33 29.44 1.23
C ILE A 191 -18.97 29.84 2.66
N ASP A 192 -19.83 29.47 3.62
CA ASP A 192 -19.57 29.71 5.03
C ASP A 192 -18.80 28.56 5.71
N ILE A 193 -18.30 28.81 6.93
CA ILE A 193 -17.53 27.83 7.73
C ILE A 193 -18.37 26.60 8.10
N ALA A 194 -19.69 26.76 8.27
CA ALA A 194 -20.58 25.68 8.66
C ALA A 194 -20.78 24.71 7.48
N PHE A 195 -20.97 25.23 6.27
CA PHE A 195 -21.04 24.49 5.02
C PHE A 195 -19.72 23.77 4.76
N TYR A 196 -18.60 24.49 4.84
CA TYR A 196 -17.25 23.90 4.71
C TYR A 196 -17.06 22.71 5.66
N GLY A 197 -17.42 22.87 6.94
CA GLY A 197 -17.34 21.78 7.92
C GLY A 197 -18.26 20.59 7.63
N ARG A 198 -19.47 20.82 7.08
CA ARG A 198 -20.36 19.73 6.64
C ARG A 198 -19.77 18.96 5.46
N VAL A 199 -19.23 19.66 4.47
CA VAL A 199 -18.62 19.05 3.28
C VAL A 199 -17.39 18.22 3.66
N LEU A 200 -16.50 18.73 4.52
CA LEU A 200 -15.34 17.97 4.97
C LEU A 200 -15.73 16.69 5.71
N ARG A 201 -16.67 16.77 6.67
CA ARG A 201 -17.16 15.58 7.38
C ARG A 201 -17.79 14.57 6.43
N ALA A 202 -18.58 15.03 5.46
CA ALA A 202 -19.19 14.15 4.48
C ALA A 202 -18.14 13.50 3.57
N THR A 203 -17.07 14.23 3.23
CA THR A 203 -15.89 13.74 2.48
C THR A 203 -15.16 12.66 3.29
N ASP A 204 -14.88 12.89 4.57
CA ASP A 204 -14.20 11.89 5.41
C ASP A 204 -15.03 10.60 5.55
N LEU A 205 -16.34 10.73 5.78
CA LEU A 205 -17.25 9.59 5.95
C LEU A 205 -17.35 8.74 4.68
N ARG A 206 -17.53 9.38 3.51
CA ARG A 206 -17.64 8.63 2.23
C ARG A 206 -16.34 7.94 1.86
N GLU A 207 -15.20 8.61 2.08
CA GLU A 207 -13.89 8.03 1.82
C GLU A 207 -13.63 6.84 2.74
N GLN A 208 -13.95 6.96 4.03
CA GLN A 208 -13.86 5.87 4.98
C GLN A 208 -14.75 4.67 4.60
N ALA A 209 -15.99 4.91 4.16
CA ALA A 209 -16.90 3.85 3.76
C ALA A 209 -16.35 3.06 2.56
N VAL A 210 -15.79 3.74 1.57
CA VAL A 210 -15.15 3.09 0.41
C VAL A 210 -13.95 2.26 0.83
N GLU A 211 -13.05 2.79 1.67
CA GLU A 211 -11.88 2.06 2.17
C GLU A 211 -12.29 0.77 2.89
N GLN A 212 -13.30 0.85 3.75
CA GLN A 212 -13.82 -0.31 4.47
C GLN A 212 -14.38 -1.35 3.52
N ARG A 213 -15.11 -0.92 2.48
CA ARG A 213 -15.63 -1.83 1.43
C ARG A 213 -14.50 -2.51 0.68
N VAL A 214 -13.48 -1.77 0.24
CA VAL A 214 -12.32 -2.35 -0.47
C VAL A 214 -11.56 -3.32 0.43
N ALA A 215 -11.26 -2.93 1.66
CA ALA A 215 -10.57 -3.77 2.63
C ALA A 215 -11.32 -5.08 2.88
N ALA A 216 -12.64 -5.00 3.07
CA ALA A 216 -13.49 -6.17 3.26
C ALA A 216 -13.51 -7.08 2.03
N MET A 217 -13.52 -6.52 0.81
CA MET A 217 -13.45 -7.30 -0.42
C MET A 217 -12.11 -8.03 -0.55
N ILE A 218 -11.00 -7.38 -0.21
CA ILE A 218 -9.68 -8.03 -0.22
C ILE A 218 -9.66 -9.14 0.84
N GLU A 219 -10.01 -8.83 2.09
CA GLU A 219 -10.02 -9.80 3.21
C GLU A 219 -10.87 -11.04 2.93
N ALA A 220 -12.04 -10.86 2.32
CA ALA A 220 -12.94 -11.97 1.98
C ALA A 220 -12.33 -12.97 0.98
N THR A 221 -11.26 -12.59 0.27
CA THR A 221 -10.55 -13.46 -0.69
C THR A 221 -9.30 -14.13 -0.11
N LEU A 222 -8.86 -13.70 1.07
CA LEU A 222 -7.67 -14.22 1.76
C LEU A 222 -7.99 -15.43 2.62
N GLU A 223 -6.98 -16.23 2.93
CA GLU A 223 -7.13 -17.44 3.75
C GLU A 223 -7.42 -17.09 5.23
N PRO A 224 -8.61 -17.44 5.78
CA PRO A 224 -9.04 -17.00 7.10
C PRO A 224 -8.12 -17.47 8.24
N GLY A 225 -7.56 -18.68 8.13
CA GLY A 225 -6.66 -19.23 9.14
C GLY A 225 -5.33 -18.47 9.25
N VAL A 226 -4.84 -17.93 8.13
CA VAL A 226 -3.62 -17.11 8.14
C VAL A 226 -3.93 -15.71 8.64
N LEU A 227 -5.07 -15.13 8.26
CA LEU A 227 -5.54 -13.86 8.82
C LEU A 227 -5.70 -13.91 10.35
N ALA A 228 -6.33 -14.97 10.87
CA ALA A 228 -6.48 -15.16 12.31
C ALA A 228 -5.12 -15.21 13.02
N ARG A 229 -4.18 -16.00 12.47
CA ARG A 229 -2.82 -16.09 13.01
C ARG A 229 -2.10 -14.75 12.98
N LEU A 230 -2.24 -13.98 11.89
CA LEU A 230 -1.63 -12.67 11.76
C LEU A 230 -2.23 -11.66 12.76
N ALA A 231 -3.54 -11.71 13.00
CA ALA A 231 -4.23 -10.84 13.95
C ALA A 231 -3.68 -11.00 15.38
N ASP A 232 -3.30 -12.23 15.77
CA ASP A 232 -2.72 -12.52 17.09
C ASP A 232 -1.32 -11.94 17.31
N THR A 233 -0.64 -11.49 16.26
CA THR A 233 0.77 -11.00 16.34
C THR A 233 0.91 -9.52 16.68
N GLY A 234 -0.19 -8.75 16.63
CA GLY A 234 -0.11 -7.29 16.72
C GLY A 234 0.49 -6.60 15.48
N ALA A 235 0.87 -7.35 14.43
CA ALA A 235 1.26 -6.80 13.12
C ALA A 235 0.06 -6.21 12.36
N GLY A 236 -1.16 -6.57 12.74
CA GLY A 236 -2.39 -6.11 12.08
C GLY A 236 -2.57 -6.72 10.69
N ARG A 237 -3.40 -6.11 9.85
CA ARG A 237 -3.77 -6.58 8.51
C ARG A 237 -2.74 -6.17 7.46
N HIS A 238 -1.49 -6.56 7.69
CA HIS A 238 -0.37 -6.28 6.80
C HIS A 238 -0.26 -7.37 5.72
N LEU A 239 -0.46 -7.00 4.45
CA LEU A 239 -0.51 -7.91 3.30
C LEU A 239 0.82 -8.62 3.06
N GLY A 240 1.95 -7.90 3.19
CA GLY A 240 3.28 -8.52 3.17
C GLY A 240 3.54 -9.57 4.26
N CYS A 241 3.08 -9.34 5.49
CA CYS A 241 3.19 -10.35 6.55
C CYS A 241 2.27 -11.54 6.29
N TYR A 242 1.06 -11.29 5.78
CA TYR A 242 0.15 -12.35 5.32
C TYR A 242 0.81 -13.22 4.24
N ASN A 243 1.40 -12.61 3.20
CA ASN A 243 2.14 -13.32 2.16
C ASN A 243 3.28 -14.16 2.75
N TRP A 244 4.04 -13.60 3.68
CA TRP A 244 5.14 -14.31 4.33
C TRP A 244 4.67 -15.54 5.11
N LEU A 245 3.51 -15.48 5.75
CA LEU A 245 2.91 -16.64 6.42
C LEU A 245 2.32 -17.66 5.43
N MET A 246 1.82 -17.21 4.27
CA MET A 246 1.26 -18.06 3.22
C MET A 246 2.32 -18.83 2.42
N LEU A 247 3.50 -18.23 2.19
CA LEU A 247 4.54 -18.80 1.31
C LEU A 247 5.07 -20.16 1.78
N ASP A 248 5.19 -20.37 3.10
CA ASP A 248 5.54 -21.67 3.68
C ASP A 248 4.73 -21.94 4.96
N PRO A 249 3.59 -22.64 4.82
CA PRO A 249 2.71 -22.93 5.95
C PRO A 249 3.38 -23.74 7.07
N ARG A 250 4.46 -24.49 6.78
CA ARG A 250 5.18 -25.30 7.77
C ARG A 250 5.85 -24.41 8.82
N HIS A 251 6.37 -23.27 8.39
CA HIS A 251 7.08 -22.33 9.26
C HIS A 251 6.18 -21.17 9.74
N ALA A 252 4.93 -21.09 9.29
CA ALA A 252 4.01 -20.00 9.62
C ALA A 252 3.83 -19.80 11.15
N ALA A 253 3.96 -20.84 11.98
CA ALA A 253 3.83 -20.70 13.43
C ALA A 253 5.05 -20.00 14.04
N ALA A 254 6.26 -20.37 13.62
CA ALA A 254 7.49 -19.73 14.05
C ALA A 254 7.59 -18.28 13.54
N ARG A 255 7.17 -18.04 12.30
CA ARG A 255 7.09 -16.69 11.72
C ARG A 255 6.10 -15.80 12.49
N ALA A 256 4.91 -16.32 12.80
CA ALA A 256 3.93 -15.61 13.61
C ALA A 256 4.43 -15.36 15.05
N HIS A 257 5.17 -16.29 15.63
CA HIS A 257 5.82 -16.09 16.93
C HIS A 257 6.73 -14.86 16.92
N VAL A 258 7.60 -14.75 15.91
CA VAL A 258 8.52 -13.61 15.79
C VAL A 258 7.77 -12.30 15.55
N LEU A 259 6.73 -12.30 14.71
CA LEU A 259 5.85 -11.13 14.54
C LEU A 259 5.19 -10.73 15.86
N GLY A 260 4.72 -11.70 16.66
CA GLY A 260 4.13 -11.46 17.98
C GLY A 260 5.12 -10.90 19.01
N ARG A 261 6.42 -11.17 18.84
CA ARG A 261 7.49 -10.65 19.71
C ARG A 261 8.03 -9.31 19.25
N LEU A 262 7.95 -9.02 17.95
CA LEU A 262 8.51 -7.82 17.33
C LEU A 262 7.56 -7.24 16.27
N PRO A 263 6.32 -6.85 16.65
CA PRO A 263 5.34 -6.35 15.67
C PRO A 263 5.82 -5.07 14.99
N GLY A 264 6.63 -4.25 15.68
CA GLY A 264 7.24 -3.06 15.08
C GLY A 264 8.27 -3.34 13.98
N LEU A 265 8.67 -4.60 13.78
CA LEU A 265 9.53 -5.03 12.67
C LEU A 265 8.73 -5.67 11.52
N ALA A 266 7.40 -5.72 11.58
CA ALA A 266 6.54 -6.37 10.58
C ALA A 266 6.87 -5.94 9.14
N ALA A 267 6.90 -4.62 8.88
CA ALA A 267 7.22 -4.08 7.56
C ALA A 267 8.64 -4.47 7.09
N PHE A 268 9.62 -4.44 8.00
CA PHE A 268 10.99 -4.87 7.68
C PHE A 268 11.07 -6.36 7.35
N LEU A 269 10.39 -7.22 8.13
CA LEU A 269 10.37 -8.67 7.93
C LEU A 269 9.72 -9.02 6.60
N ALA A 270 8.55 -8.44 6.30
CA ALA A 270 7.88 -8.61 5.02
C ALA A 270 8.78 -8.20 3.86
N HIS A 271 9.34 -6.99 3.90
CA HIS A 271 10.19 -6.44 2.84
C HIS A 271 11.48 -7.25 2.63
N SER A 272 12.07 -7.79 3.70
CA SER A 272 13.37 -8.48 3.63
C SER A 272 13.23 -9.97 3.33
N LEU A 273 12.15 -10.62 3.78
CA LEU A 273 12.04 -12.08 3.80
C LEU A 273 11.11 -12.63 2.72
N VAL A 274 10.04 -11.91 2.35
CA VAL A 274 9.14 -12.33 1.25
C VAL A 274 9.92 -12.53 -0.05
N PRO A 275 10.80 -11.60 -0.49
CA PRO A 275 11.55 -11.81 -1.74
C PRO A 275 12.51 -13.01 -1.68
N LEU A 276 13.04 -13.35 -0.50
CA LEU A 276 13.95 -14.48 -0.31
C LEU A 276 13.23 -15.82 -0.35
N ASP A 277 12.05 -15.90 0.26
CA ASP A 277 11.23 -17.11 0.27
C ASP A 277 10.59 -17.37 -1.10
N ALA A 278 10.33 -16.29 -1.83
CA ALA A 278 9.77 -16.38 -3.15
C ALA A 278 10.86 -16.66 -4.22
N ALA A 279 12.16 -16.52 -3.95
CA ALA A 279 13.19 -16.93 -4.92
C ALA A 279 13.26 -18.48 -5.05
N PRO A 280 13.40 -19.05 -6.26
CA PRO A 280 13.55 -20.50 -6.42
C PRO A 280 14.90 -20.97 -5.83
N GLU A 281 14.89 -22.15 -5.19
CA GLU A 281 16.12 -22.85 -4.80
C GLU A 281 16.87 -23.31 -6.05
N GLY A 282 17.89 -22.55 -6.48
CA GLY A 282 18.85 -22.97 -7.53
C GLY A 282 19.08 -22.02 -8.72
N GLY A 283 18.39 -20.87 -8.81
CA GLY A 283 18.41 -20.01 -10.01
C GLY A 283 19.56 -18.98 -10.15
N LEU A 284 20.76 -19.25 -9.64
CA LEU A 284 21.91 -18.32 -9.78
C LEU A 284 22.72 -18.50 -11.09
N THR A 285 22.20 -19.20 -12.09
CA THR A 285 22.91 -19.35 -13.37
C THR A 285 22.06 -19.02 -14.60
N ALA A 286 22.71 -18.25 -15.50
CA ALA A 286 22.36 -17.90 -16.87
C ALA A 286 21.39 -16.72 -17.14
N GLY A 287 22.01 -15.58 -17.46
CA GLY A 287 21.72 -14.87 -18.72
C GLY A 287 20.47 -14.01 -18.79
N GLY A 288 20.50 -12.85 -18.13
CA GLY A 288 19.57 -11.75 -18.41
C GLY A 288 19.99 -10.52 -17.63
N PHE A 289 20.02 -9.35 -18.26
CA PHE A 289 20.26 -8.08 -17.59
C PHE A 289 19.11 -7.83 -16.59
N ASP A 290 19.27 -8.33 -15.37
CA ASP A 290 18.24 -8.27 -14.35
C ASP A 290 18.25 -6.87 -13.72
N LEU A 291 17.18 -6.10 -13.91
CA LEU A 291 16.96 -4.84 -13.19
C LEU A 291 16.87 -5.07 -11.66
N ARG A 292 16.70 -6.31 -11.19
CA ARG A 292 16.97 -6.64 -9.79
C ARG A 292 18.43 -6.61 -9.42
N SER A 293 19.40 -6.79 -10.31
CA SER A 293 20.79 -6.43 -10.02
C SER A 293 20.91 -4.94 -9.68
N LEU A 294 20.01 -4.08 -10.18
CA LEU A 294 19.97 -2.64 -9.88
C LEU A 294 19.14 -2.29 -8.63
N ALA A 295 18.04 -3.01 -8.35
CA ALA A 295 17.26 -2.83 -7.11
C ALA A 295 17.84 -3.54 -5.88
N THR A 296 18.55 -4.67 -6.07
CA THR A 296 19.41 -5.29 -5.03
C THR A 296 20.78 -4.61 -4.92
N ARG A 297 21.15 -3.73 -5.87
CA ARG A 297 22.34 -2.86 -5.75
C ARG A 297 22.22 -1.84 -4.60
N THR A 298 21.02 -1.61 -4.06
CA THR A 298 20.79 -0.75 -2.88
C THR A 298 20.80 -1.50 -1.55
N ALA A 299 20.66 -2.83 -1.55
CA ALA A 299 20.84 -3.67 -0.37
C ALA A 299 22.22 -4.35 -0.42
N GLY A 300 23.22 -3.76 0.25
CA GLY A 300 24.58 -4.30 0.23
C GLY A 300 24.65 -5.80 0.61
N ALA A 301 25.66 -6.53 0.13
CA ALA A 301 25.82 -7.98 0.35
C ALA A 301 25.63 -8.42 1.82
N HIS A 302 26.01 -7.55 2.76
CA HIS A 302 25.76 -7.72 4.19
C HIS A 302 24.26 -7.85 4.55
N ALA A 303 23.39 -7.03 3.95
CA ALA A 303 21.95 -7.06 4.13
C ALA A 303 21.35 -8.40 3.69
N LEU A 304 21.72 -8.88 2.50
CA LEU A 304 21.23 -10.13 1.94
C LEU A 304 21.71 -11.34 2.75
N HIS A 305 22.99 -11.34 3.16
CA HIS A 305 23.55 -12.39 4.00
C HIS A 305 22.75 -12.54 5.30
N TRP A 306 22.57 -11.45 6.06
CA TRP A 306 21.87 -11.50 7.33
C TRP A 306 20.37 -11.73 7.20
N ALA A 307 19.74 -11.32 6.09
CA ALA A 307 18.35 -11.68 5.81
C ALA A 307 18.20 -13.21 5.61
N GLY A 308 19.15 -13.86 4.93
CA GLY A 308 19.18 -15.31 4.81
C GLY A 308 19.45 -16.05 6.13
N VAL A 309 20.35 -15.54 6.97
CA VAL A 309 20.58 -16.07 8.33
C VAL A 309 19.33 -15.92 9.19
N LEU A 310 18.72 -14.73 9.16
CA LEU A 310 17.49 -14.42 9.89
C LEU A 310 16.36 -15.37 9.49
N ARG A 311 16.11 -15.55 8.18
CA ARG A 311 15.12 -16.51 7.67
C ARG A 311 15.29 -17.89 8.31
N ARG A 312 16.50 -18.46 8.22
CA ARG A 312 16.79 -19.80 8.77
C ARG A 312 16.58 -19.88 10.27
N ALA A 313 16.99 -18.84 11.00
CA ALA A 313 16.81 -18.78 12.45
C ALA A 313 15.32 -18.73 12.85
N ILE A 314 14.50 -17.97 12.11
CA ILE A 314 13.06 -17.87 12.31
C ILE A 314 12.39 -19.21 11.99
N ASP A 315 12.68 -19.79 10.82
CA ASP A 315 12.07 -21.06 10.38
C ASP A 315 12.46 -22.21 11.32
N ALA A 316 13.66 -22.17 11.93
CA ALA A 316 14.10 -23.12 12.95
C ALA A 316 13.57 -22.85 14.37
N GLY A 317 12.84 -21.75 14.60
CA GLY A 317 12.31 -21.37 15.91
C GLY A 317 13.39 -21.00 16.94
N GLN A 318 14.53 -20.47 16.49
CA GLN A 318 15.68 -20.18 17.35
C GLN A 318 15.75 -18.71 17.77
N ASP A 319 15.01 -18.31 18.81
CA ASP A 319 14.92 -16.92 19.29
C ASP A 319 16.28 -16.23 19.48
N ARG A 320 17.27 -16.94 20.03
CA ARG A 320 18.62 -16.39 20.24
C ARG A 320 19.29 -16.04 18.92
N ALA A 321 19.19 -16.91 17.92
CA ALA A 321 19.78 -16.69 16.60
C ALA A 321 19.02 -15.61 15.82
N VAL A 322 17.70 -15.47 16.03
CA VAL A 322 16.91 -14.36 15.48
C VAL A 322 17.42 -13.02 16.01
N ILE A 323 17.58 -12.90 17.34
CA ILE A 323 18.10 -11.69 18.00
C ILE A 323 19.51 -11.36 17.51
N GLU A 324 20.38 -12.36 17.40
CA GLU A 324 21.74 -12.18 16.88
C GLU A 324 21.74 -11.70 15.42
N ALA A 325 20.97 -12.35 14.54
CA ALA A 325 20.88 -11.97 13.13
C ALA A 325 20.35 -10.54 12.94
N LEU A 326 19.34 -10.14 13.73
CA LEU A 326 18.82 -8.76 13.74
C LEU A 326 19.86 -7.77 14.27
N ALA A 327 20.59 -8.11 15.33
CA ALA A 327 21.64 -7.27 15.90
C ALA A 327 22.71 -6.95 14.86
N GLN A 328 23.18 -7.99 14.17
CA GLN A 328 24.18 -7.88 13.11
C GLN A 328 23.63 -7.12 11.90
N ARG A 329 22.39 -7.41 11.47
CA ARG A 329 21.74 -6.74 10.34
C ARG A 329 21.69 -5.22 10.50
N PHE A 330 21.39 -4.74 11.71
CA PHE A 330 21.20 -3.31 11.99
C PHE A 330 22.43 -2.61 12.59
N GLY A 331 23.44 -3.38 13.03
CA GLY A 331 24.60 -2.86 13.73
C GLY A 331 24.26 -2.33 15.13
N VAL A 332 23.43 -3.06 15.87
CA VAL A 332 22.98 -2.67 17.23
C VAL A 332 23.28 -3.78 18.25
N PRO A 333 23.41 -3.46 19.55
CA PRO A 333 23.66 -4.48 20.58
C PRO A 333 22.51 -5.48 20.72
N GLU A 334 22.81 -6.77 20.93
CA GLU A 334 21.78 -7.80 21.17
C GLU A 334 20.87 -7.47 22.36
N ASN A 335 21.42 -6.85 23.43
CA ASN A 335 20.65 -6.51 24.63
C ASN A 335 19.49 -5.55 24.33
N LEU A 336 19.64 -4.66 23.34
CA LEU A 336 18.57 -3.79 22.89
C LEU A 336 17.41 -4.61 22.30
N LEU A 337 17.72 -5.58 21.45
CA LEU A 337 16.73 -6.44 20.84
C LEU A 337 16.10 -7.41 21.84
N ARG A 338 16.87 -7.94 22.81
CA ARG A 338 16.34 -8.73 23.93
C ARG A 338 15.35 -7.94 24.76
N ARG A 339 15.60 -6.64 24.97
CA ARG A 339 14.68 -5.75 25.67
C ARG A 339 13.40 -5.55 24.86
N LEU A 340 13.50 -5.23 23.57
CA LEU A 340 12.33 -5.10 22.68
C LEU A 340 11.49 -6.38 22.64
N TRP A 341 12.15 -7.55 22.58
CA TRP A 341 11.51 -8.87 22.59
C TRP A 341 10.69 -9.15 23.86
N ARG A 342 11.07 -8.54 25.00
CA ARG A 342 10.42 -8.75 26.31
C ARG A 342 9.36 -7.70 26.62
N GLU A 343 9.66 -6.44 26.34
CA GLU A 343 8.88 -5.30 26.84
C GLU A 343 7.87 -4.75 25.84
N LEU A 344 7.94 -5.12 24.54
CA LEU A 344 7.06 -4.66 23.45
C LEU A 344 6.48 -3.25 23.67
N PRO A 345 7.31 -2.20 23.55
CA PRO A 345 6.84 -0.85 23.82
C PRO A 345 5.78 -0.43 22.80
N ALA A 346 4.55 -0.19 23.27
CA ALA A 346 3.44 0.25 22.40
C ALA A 346 3.77 1.53 21.61
N GLY A 347 4.59 2.42 22.18
CA GLY A 347 5.02 3.66 21.52
C GLY A 347 5.95 3.45 20.32
N PHE A 348 6.64 2.30 20.21
CA PHE A 348 7.47 2.01 19.03
C PHE A 348 6.62 1.84 17.77
N GLY A 349 5.36 1.44 17.92
CA GLY A 349 4.42 1.30 16.80
C GLY A 349 4.90 0.32 15.75
N GLN A 350 4.68 0.65 14.47
CA GLN A 350 5.14 -0.12 13.31
C GLN A 350 5.68 0.86 12.24
N PRO A 351 6.92 1.35 12.40
CA PRO A 351 7.49 2.28 11.45
C PRO A 351 7.72 1.60 10.08
N PRO A 352 7.77 2.35 8.98
CA PRO A 352 8.15 1.83 7.67
C PRO A 352 9.50 1.09 7.70
N ALA A 353 9.67 0.10 6.83
CA ALA A 353 10.86 -0.76 6.80
C ALA A 353 12.18 0.02 6.76
N TRP A 354 12.23 1.13 6.02
CA TRP A 354 13.42 1.99 5.92
C TRP A 354 13.77 2.71 7.23
N GLN A 355 12.79 2.97 8.10
CA GLN A 355 12.97 3.73 9.35
C GLN A 355 13.39 2.84 10.53
N VAL A 356 13.13 1.53 10.46
CA VAL A 356 13.45 0.56 11.54
C VAL A 356 14.93 0.62 11.92
N GLY A 357 15.85 0.51 10.95
CA GLY A 357 17.29 0.51 11.23
C GLY A 357 17.78 1.81 11.90
N PRO A 358 17.49 2.99 11.33
CA PRO A 358 17.76 4.27 11.98
C PRO A 358 17.17 4.38 13.40
N ALA A 359 15.92 3.95 13.61
CA ALA A 359 15.27 4.01 14.91
C ALA A 359 15.98 3.13 15.96
N LEU A 360 16.34 1.89 15.59
CA LEU A 360 17.10 0.99 16.46
C LEU A 360 18.49 1.54 16.81
N ARG A 361 19.16 2.21 15.87
CA ARG A 361 20.46 2.86 16.15
C ARG A 361 20.30 4.06 17.08
N GLN A 362 19.25 4.86 16.93
CA GLN A 362 18.95 5.96 17.86
C GLN A 362 18.64 5.45 19.27
N LEU A 363 17.88 4.36 19.38
CA LEU A 363 17.66 3.68 20.67
C LEU A 363 18.98 3.17 21.28
N ALA A 364 19.87 2.60 20.47
CA ALA A 364 21.18 2.13 20.93
C ALA A 364 22.05 3.27 21.49
N LEU A 365 22.01 4.45 20.85
CA LEU A 365 22.73 5.64 21.29
C LEU A 365 22.17 6.24 22.58
N ALA A 366 20.85 6.14 22.81
CA ALA A 366 20.21 6.65 24.01
C ALA A 366 20.59 5.86 25.28
N GLY A 367 20.95 4.58 25.13
CA GLY A 367 21.31 3.69 26.24
C GLY A 367 20.17 3.43 27.23
N ASP A 368 20.46 2.74 28.33
CA ASP A 368 19.41 2.27 29.26
C ASP A 368 18.64 3.40 29.95
N ARG A 369 19.31 4.52 30.25
CA ARG A 369 18.71 5.69 30.92
C ARG A 369 17.96 6.62 29.97
N GLY A 370 18.23 6.54 28.67
CA GLY A 370 17.57 7.33 27.63
C GLY A 370 16.43 6.59 26.93
N TRP A 371 16.04 5.41 27.44
CA TRP A 371 14.98 4.63 26.83
C TRP A 371 13.63 5.36 26.92
N PRO A 372 12.88 5.49 25.80
CA PRO A 372 11.61 6.22 25.82
C PRO A 372 10.60 5.56 26.77
N SER A 373 10.02 6.36 27.67
CA SER A 373 9.01 5.93 28.64
C SER A 373 7.60 6.46 28.34
N SER A 374 7.46 7.38 27.39
CA SER A 374 6.16 7.93 26.94
C SER A 374 5.98 7.83 25.43
N ALA A 375 4.73 7.87 24.97
CA ALA A 375 4.40 7.87 23.54
C ALA A 375 5.03 9.06 22.80
N GLU A 376 5.08 10.23 23.43
CA GLU A 376 5.71 11.45 22.88
C GLU A 376 7.22 11.26 22.68
N GLN A 377 7.91 10.63 23.64
CA GLN A 377 9.34 10.33 23.51
C GLN A 377 9.61 9.32 22.39
N TRP A 378 8.73 8.34 22.24
CA TRP A 378 8.79 7.40 21.11
C TRP A 378 8.58 8.10 19.77
N GLN A 379 7.58 8.97 19.65
CA GLN A 379 7.34 9.77 18.45
C GLN A 379 8.53 10.68 18.13
N ALA A 380 9.10 11.35 19.13
CA ALA A 380 10.28 12.19 18.95
C ALA A 380 11.50 11.39 18.49
N LEU A 381 11.68 10.16 18.99
CA LEU A 381 12.74 9.27 18.53
C LEU A 381 12.54 8.86 17.07
N LEU A 382 11.32 8.46 16.69
CA LEU A 382 10.99 8.09 15.31
C LEU A 382 11.16 9.28 14.36
N ALA A 383 10.72 10.48 14.75
CA ALA A 383 10.91 11.69 13.95
C ALA A 383 12.39 12.03 13.70
N ARG A 384 13.29 11.73 14.66
CA ARG A 384 14.75 11.86 14.50
C ARG A 384 15.37 10.75 13.66
N ALA A 385 14.65 9.64 13.47
CA ALA A 385 15.11 8.46 12.73
C ALA A 385 14.82 8.56 11.22
N VAL A 386 14.72 9.76 10.67
CA VAL A 386 14.60 10.00 9.22
C VAL A 386 16.00 10.13 8.61
N PRO A 387 16.35 9.38 7.56
CA PRO A 387 17.62 9.55 6.86
C PRO A 387 17.79 10.99 6.36
N LEU A 388 19.00 11.54 6.41
CA LEU A 388 19.31 12.88 5.85
C LEU A 388 19.02 12.99 4.35
N GLU A 389 18.86 11.86 3.66
CA GLU A 389 18.51 11.77 2.22
C GLU A 389 16.99 11.86 1.95
N ALA A 390 16.16 11.94 2.99
CA ALA A 390 14.69 11.97 2.88
C ALA A 390 14.07 13.34 3.22
N VAL A 391 14.87 14.43 3.24
CA VAL A 391 14.43 15.82 3.43
C VAL A 391 14.57 16.62 2.14
#